data_AF-A0A2R7KAJ7-F1
#
_entry.id   AF-A0A2R7KAJ7-F1
#
_cell.length_a   1.000
_cell.length_b   1.000
_cell.length_c   1.000
_cell.angle_alpha   90.00
_cell.angle_beta   90.00
_cell.angle_gamma   90.00
#
_symmetry.space_group_name_H-M   'P 1'
#
loop_
_entity.id
_entity.type
_entity.pdbx_description
1 polymer ?
#
loop_
_entity_poly.entity_id
_entity_poly.type
_entity_poly.pdbx_seq_one_letter_code
_entity_poly.pdbx_strand_id
1 'polypeptide(L)' 'MLDYLIIGSGLAGISFAEIAHKNNKSILVLDNKSQVSSRVAGGLYNPVILKRFSEVW' A
#
# COMPACT_ATOMS: atom_id res chain seq x y z
N MET A 1 -11.79 -12.95 -15.76
CA MET A 1 -11.58 -13.24 -14.32
C MET A 1 -10.63 -12.17 -13.79
N LEU A 2 -10.83 -11.68 -12.57
CA LEU A 2 -9.94 -10.69 -11.95
C LEU A 2 -8.77 -11.41 -11.24
N ASP A 3 -7.56 -10.90 -11.37
CA ASP A 3 -6.37 -11.42 -10.67
C ASP A 3 -6.33 -10.92 -9.22
N TYR A 4 -6.72 -9.66 -8.97
CA TYR A 4 -6.73 -9.08 -7.63
C TYR A 4 -8.00 -8.26 -7.36
N LEU A 5 -8.52 -8.42 -6.14
CA LEU A 5 -9.46 -7.50 -5.51
C LEU A 5 -8.72 -6.72 -4.43
N ILE A 6 -8.71 -5.40 -4.52
CA ILE A 6 -8.02 -4.50 -3.60
C ILE A 6 -9.07 -3.70 -2.84
N ILE A 7 -9.10 -3.81 -1.51
CA ILE A 7 -10.02 -3.07 -0.64
C ILE A 7 -9.26 -1.93 0.04
N GLY A 8 -9.68 -0.70 -0.26
CA GLY A 8 -9.08 0.54 0.22
C GLY A 8 -8.06 1.12 -0.76
N SER A 9 -8.22 2.40 -1.10
CA SER A 9 -7.30 3.15 -1.98
C SER A 9 -6.35 4.05 -1.19
N GLY A 10 -5.83 3.56 -0.06
CA GLY A 10 -4.74 4.21 0.68
C GLY A 10 -3.38 4.03 -0.02
N LEU A 11 -2.30 4.50 0.60
CA LEU A 11 -0.95 4.46 0.02
C LEU A 11 -0.55 3.04 -0.42
N ALA A 12 -0.73 2.04 0.45
CA ALA A 12 -0.40 0.65 0.13
C ALA A 12 -1.27 0.07 -1.00
N GLY A 13 -2.58 0.33 -0.97
CA GLY A 13 -3.52 -0.18 -1.98
C GLY A 13 -3.22 0.36 -3.38
N ILE A 14 -2.94 1.67 -3.49
CA ILE A 14 -2.55 2.32 -4.75
C ILE A 14 -1.17 1.84 -5.21
N SER A 15 -0.18 1.76 -4.30
CA SER A 15 1.15 1.27 -4.65
C SER A 15 1.12 -0.15 -5.20
N PHE A 16 0.34 -1.04 -4.59
CA PHE A 16 0.18 -2.40 -5.11
C PHE A 16 -0.62 -2.44 -6.42
N ALA A 17 -1.70 -1.68 -6.53
CA ALA A 17 -2.49 -1.57 -7.76
C ALA A 17 -1.62 -1.17 -8.96
N GLU A 18 -0.71 -0.21 -8.78
CA GLU A 18 0.23 0.22 -9.81
C GLU A 18 1.21 -0.89 -10.22
N ILE A 19 1.75 -1.64 -9.26
CA ILE A 19 2.63 -2.79 -9.54
C ILE A 19 1.87 -3.87 -10.31
N ALA A 20 0.66 -4.22 -9.86
CA ALA A 20 -0.18 -5.21 -10.51
C ALA A 20 -0.55 -4.77 -11.94
N HIS A 21 -0.92 -3.51 -12.12
CA HIS A 21 -1.23 -2.93 -13.43
C HIS A 21 -0.03 -3.01 -14.38
N LYS A 22 1.17 -2.63 -13.93
CA LYS A 22 2.43 -2.75 -14.69
C LYS A 22 2.77 -4.18 -15.10
N ASN A 23 2.30 -5.18 -14.35
CA ASN A 23 2.49 -6.60 -14.64
C ASN A 23 1.33 -7.21 -15.44
N ASN A 24 0.51 -6.38 -16.10
CA ASN A 24 -0.64 -6.80 -16.90
C ASN A 24 -1.65 -7.66 -16.13
N LYS A 25 -1.81 -7.38 -14.83
CA LYS A 25 -2.81 -8.05 -13.98
C LYS A 25 -4.13 -7.27 -14.00
N SER A 26 -5.21 -8.01 -14.06
CA SER A 26 -6.57 -7.49 -13.97
C SER A 26 -6.92 -7.22 -12.50
N ILE A 27 -7.32 -5.99 -12.20
CA ILE A 27 -7.54 -5.52 -10.83
C ILE A 27 -8.89 -4.83 -10.68
N LEU A 28 -9.53 -5.03 -9.53
CA LEU A 28 -10.69 -4.25 -9.08
C LEU A 28 -10.34 -3.60 -7.75
N VAL A 29 -10.46 -2.28 -7.67
CA VAL A 29 -10.25 -1.52 -6.43
C VAL A 29 -11.60 -1.03 -5.93
N LEU A 30 -11.93 -1.33 -4.66
CA LEU A 30 -13.10 -0.80 -3.98
C LEU A 30 -12.64 0.07 -2.81
N ASP A 31 -13.11 1.30 -2.77
CA ASP A 31 -12.86 2.22 -1.67
C ASP A 31 -14.16 2.94 -1.29
N ASN A 32 -14.40 3.07 0.01
CA ASN A 32 -15.56 3.76 0.57
C ASN A 32 -15.21 5.16 1.08
N LYS A 33 -14.00 5.67 0.79
CA LYS A 33 -13.46 6.94 1.25
C LYS A 33 -13.36 7.09 2.77
N SER A 34 -13.52 6.01 3.54
CA SER A 34 -13.35 6.05 5.00
C SER A 34 -11.88 6.10 5.42
N GLN A 35 -10.95 5.93 4.49
CA GLN A 35 -9.52 5.91 4.79
C GLN A 35 -8.97 7.31 5.08
N VAL A 36 -8.43 7.49 6.28
CA VAL A 36 -7.86 8.77 6.73
C VAL A 36 -6.35 8.69 6.91
N SER A 37 -5.80 7.53 7.29
CA SER A 37 -4.41 7.40 7.74
C SER A 37 -3.38 7.81 6.68
N SER A 38 -3.53 7.35 5.43
CA SER A 38 -2.63 7.74 4.35
C SER A 38 -2.73 9.22 3.97
N ARG A 39 -3.90 9.85 4.16
CA ARG A 39 -4.12 11.27 3.85
C ARG A 39 -3.51 12.19 4.90
N VAL A 40 -3.52 11.79 6.17
CA VAL A 40 -2.99 12.59 7.29
C VAL A 40 -1.54 12.25 7.64
N ALA A 41 -0.92 11.29 6.94
CA ALA A 41 0.47 10.93 7.16
C ALA A 41 1.40 12.11 6.80
N GLY A 42 2.39 12.37 7.65
CA GLY A 42 3.38 13.43 7.42
C GLY A 42 4.40 13.16 6.32
N GLY A 43 4.25 12.06 5.55
CA GLY A 43 5.11 11.73 4.41
C GLY A 43 6.56 11.36 4.75
N LEU A 44 6.88 11.10 6.03
CA LEU A 44 8.23 10.74 6.46
C LEU A 44 8.46 9.23 6.35
N TYR A 45 9.47 8.83 5.58
CA TYR A 45 10.01 7.47 5.63
C TYR A 45 11.00 7.37 6.78
N ASN A 46 10.57 6.85 7.92
CA ASN A 46 11.44 6.64 9.07
C ASN A 46 11.95 5.18 9.11
N PRO A 47 13.25 4.93 8.87
CA PRO A 47 13.83 3.59 8.97
C PRO A 47 13.98 3.10 10.42
N VAL A 48 13.36 3.73 11.42
CA VAL A 48 13.35 3.23 12.80
C VAL A 48 12.82 1.80 12.91
N ILE A 49 11.92 1.37 12.01
CA ILE A 49 11.53 -0.04 11.95
C ILE A 49 12.74 -0.93 11.58
N LEU A 50 13.58 -0.51 10.61
CA LEU A 50 14.82 -1.20 10.25
C LEU A 50 15.84 -1.19 11.40
N LYS A 51 15.95 -0.12 12.19
CA LYS A 51 16.78 -0.11 13.41
C LYS A 51 16.31 -1.09 14.50
N ARG A 52 15.04 -1.51 14.49
CA ARG A 52 14.47 -2.52 15.42
C ARG A 52 14.49 -3.94 14.84
N PHE A 53 14.81 -4.11 13.56
CA PHE A 53 14.89 -5.40 12.87
C PHE A 53 16.31 -5.77 12.40
N SER A 54 17.28 -4.86 12.49
CA SER A 54 18.70 -5.24 12.47
C SER A 54 19.01 -6.00 13.76
N GLU A 55 19.38 -7.27 13.62
CA GLU A 55 19.84 -8.10 14.73
C GLU A 55 21.02 -7.43 15.45
N VAL A 56 21.08 -7.57 16.78
CA VAL A 56 22.06 -6.89 17.65
C VAL A 56 23.44 -7.59 17.62
N TRP A 57 23.65 -8.59 16.77
CA TRP A 57 24.88 -9.37 16.73
C TRP A 57 25.82 -8.97 15.61
#